data_AF-A0A9E8SF08-F1
#
_entry.id   AF-A0A9E8SF08-F1
#
_cell.length_a   1.000
_cell.length_b   1.000
_cell.length_c   1.000
_cell.angle_alpha   90.00
_cell.angle_beta   90.00
_cell.angle_gamma   90.00
#
_symmetry.space_group_name_H-M   'P 1'
#
loop_
_entity.id
_entity.type
_entity.pdbx_description
1 polymer ?
#
loop_
_entity_poly.entity_id
_entity_poly.type
_entity_poly.pdbx_seq_one_letter_code
_entity_poly.pdbx_strand_id
1 'polypeptide(L)'
;MRKVGKEQKTMPIVFFFALIITLLFQGCSPKVSWLSAQPREIELNKLGETFQVKAVALDKENKPVPNAVVLWVSSNPAVVEVSNTGLLTAKGSGNSVITLTSPNTDANFVIQCKVSILAAIKVEPEHLELKVGEKHEMEAKVLNERNEPFEDQVVGWASSDDKVVFVDDLGNITAITPGEATITATTPSKGLSHTYGKATVTVKK
;
A
#
# COMPACT_ATOMS: atom_id res chain seq x y z
N MET A 1 0.42 91.39 37.95
CA MET A 1 -0.67 90.69 38.67
C MET A 1 -1.93 90.66 37.81
N ARG A 2 -2.42 89.45 37.49
CA ARG A 2 -3.84 89.06 37.31
C ARG A 2 -4.78 89.98 36.51
N LYS A 3 -5.18 89.55 35.31
CA LYS A 3 -6.53 89.08 34.86
C LYS A 3 -6.78 89.42 33.38
N VAL A 4 -6.96 88.42 32.50
CA VAL A 4 -8.21 87.75 32.04
C VAL A 4 -8.77 88.36 30.75
N GLY A 5 -9.07 87.47 29.79
CA GLY A 5 -9.97 87.68 28.66
C GLY A 5 -9.24 87.69 27.32
N LYS A 6 -9.62 86.96 26.27
CA LYS A 6 -10.95 86.45 25.90
C LYS A 6 -10.83 85.40 24.78
N GLU A 7 -11.89 84.59 24.71
CA GLU A 7 -12.46 83.93 23.52
C GLU A 7 -11.74 82.71 22.93
N GLN A 8 -12.14 81.54 23.44
CA GLN A 8 -12.28 80.33 22.64
C GLN A 8 -13.41 80.55 21.62
N LYS A 9 -13.07 80.57 20.33
CA LYS A 9 -14.01 80.37 19.22
C LYS A 9 -13.89 78.94 18.70
N THR A 10 -15.05 78.35 18.53
CA THR A 10 -15.39 76.97 18.17
C THR A 10 -15.14 76.60 16.70
N MET A 11 -14.50 75.45 16.48
CA MET A 11 -14.73 74.36 15.48
C MET A 11 -14.90 74.67 13.96
N PRO A 12 -14.53 73.77 13.01
CA PRO A 12 -14.70 72.31 13.15
C PRO A 12 -13.53 71.40 12.75
N ILE A 13 -13.59 70.23 13.38
CA ILE A 13 -12.81 69.04 13.13
C ILE A 13 -13.24 68.45 11.78
N VAL A 14 -12.36 68.50 10.79
CA VAL A 14 -12.51 67.71 9.56
C VAL A 14 -12.01 66.31 9.88
N PHE A 15 -12.91 65.45 10.34
CA PHE A 15 -12.69 64.01 10.42
C PHE A 15 -12.59 63.47 8.99
N PHE A 16 -11.36 63.17 8.54
CA PHE A 16 -11.16 62.31 7.37
C PHE A 16 -11.51 60.88 7.78
N PHE A 17 -12.79 60.51 7.66
CA PHE A 17 -13.22 59.12 7.69
C PHE A 17 -12.65 58.44 6.43
N ALA A 18 -11.52 57.75 6.57
CA ALA A 18 -11.12 56.75 5.60
C ALA A 18 -12.14 55.60 5.68
N LEU A 19 -13.12 55.65 4.78
CA LEU A 19 -14.03 54.56 4.50
C LEU A 19 -13.19 53.39 3.95
N ILE A 20 -12.71 52.51 4.83
CA ILE A 20 -12.25 51.19 4.42
C ILE A 20 -13.50 50.46 3.93
N ILE A 21 -13.76 50.57 2.63
CA ILE A 21 -14.62 49.62 1.94
C ILE A 21 -13.88 48.29 2.01
N THR A 22 -14.18 47.50 3.04
CA THR A 22 -13.98 46.05 2.97
C THR A 22 -14.85 45.59 1.82
N LEU A 23 -14.26 45.53 0.63
CA LEU A 23 -14.82 44.84 -0.50
C LEU A 23 -15.01 43.42 0.01
N LEU A 24 -16.23 43.08 0.41
CA LEU A 24 -16.62 41.69 0.56
C LEU A 24 -16.42 41.14 -0.85
N PHE A 25 -15.27 40.53 -1.09
CA PHE A 25 -15.18 39.51 -2.12
C PHE A 25 -16.23 38.50 -1.69
N GLN A 26 -17.45 38.65 -2.19
CA GLN A 26 -18.37 37.55 -2.42
C GLN A 26 -17.77 36.68 -3.52
N GLY A 27 -16.51 36.29 -3.33
CA GLY A 27 -15.85 35.26 -4.09
C GLY A 27 -16.72 34.05 -3.84
N CYS A 28 -17.41 33.64 -4.90
CA CYS A 28 -18.08 32.36 -4.98
C CYS A 28 -17.19 31.33 -4.28
N SER A 29 -17.72 30.67 -3.24
CA SER A 29 -16.97 29.63 -2.53
C SER A 29 -16.42 28.65 -3.57
N PRO A 30 -15.10 28.41 -3.64
CA PRO A 30 -14.53 27.62 -4.71
C PRO A 30 -15.20 26.24 -4.75
N LYS A 31 -15.86 25.93 -5.87
CA LYS A 31 -16.57 24.67 -6.07
C LYS A 31 -15.59 23.64 -6.61
N VAL A 32 -15.62 22.44 -6.04
CA VAL A 32 -14.83 21.30 -6.56
C VAL A 32 -15.24 21.00 -8.00
N SER A 33 -14.26 20.91 -8.89
CA SER A 33 -14.43 20.55 -10.30
C SER A 33 -13.88 19.15 -10.58
N TRP A 34 -12.77 18.74 -9.96
CA TRP A 34 -12.21 17.41 -10.11
C TRP A 34 -11.36 17.02 -8.89
N LEU A 35 -11.10 15.71 -8.75
CA LEU A 35 -10.28 15.13 -7.69
C LEU A 35 -8.97 14.60 -8.27
N SER A 36 -7.89 14.70 -7.50
CA SER A 36 -6.58 14.15 -7.83
C SER A 36 -6.06 13.35 -6.66
N ALA A 37 -5.49 12.17 -6.92
CA ALA A 37 -4.76 11.40 -5.91
C ALA A 37 -3.55 10.68 -6.50
N GLN A 38 -2.55 10.41 -5.66
CA GLN A 38 -1.36 9.65 -6.04
C GLN A 38 -0.92 8.68 -4.94
N PRO A 39 -0.34 7.53 -5.33
CA PRO A 39 -0.28 6.98 -6.69
C PRO A 39 -1.65 6.45 -7.16
N ARG A 40 -1.77 6.10 -8.45
CA ARG A 40 -2.98 5.46 -9.01
C ARG A 40 -3.03 3.95 -8.78
N GLU A 41 -1.89 3.37 -8.46
CA GLU A 41 -1.71 1.95 -8.17
C GLU A 41 -0.94 1.83 -6.86
N ILE A 42 -1.45 1.02 -5.94
CA ILE A 42 -0.86 0.79 -4.62
C ILE A 42 -0.76 -0.72 -4.41
N GLU A 43 0.43 -1.18 -4.06
CA GLU A 43 0.68 -2.57 -3.64
C GLU A 43 0.99 -2.60 -2.15
N LEU A 44 0.25 -3.40 -1.39
CA LEU A 44 0.53 -3.70 0.02
C LEU A 44 0.88 -5.18 0.15
N ASN A 45 1.94 -5.51 0.87
CA ASN A 45 2.52 -6.85 0.89
C ASN A 45 2.46 -7.52 2.28
N LYS A 46 1.89 -6.83 3.28
CA LYS A 46 1.79 -7.35 4.64
C LYS A 46 0.41 -7.10 5.24
N LEU A 47 -0.08 -8.07 6.02
CA LEU A 47 -1.32 -7.91 6.78
C LEU A 47 -1.21 -6.72 7.75
N GLY A 48 -2.20 -5.82 7.71
CA GLY A 48 -2.20 -4.60 8.52
C GLY A 48 -1.26 -3.49 8.02
N GLU A 49 -0.59 -3.68 6.88
CA GLU A 49 0.16 -2.59 6.24
C GLU A 49 -0.77 -1.44 5.88
N THR A 50 -0.30 -0.22 6.10
CA THR A 50 -1.08 0.98 5.88
C THR A 50 -0.44 1.89 4.85
N PHE A 51 -1.27 2.55 4.04
CA PHE A 51 -0.81 3.58 3.12
C PHE A 51 -1.74 4.79 3.17
N GLN A 52 -1.18 5.97 3.44
CA GLN A 52 -1.94 7.22 3.42
C GLN A 52 -1.99 7.78 2.00
N VAL A 53 -3.18 7.76 1.39
CA VAL A 53 -3.37 8.39 0.08
C VAL A 53 -3.35 9.91 0.25
N LYS A 54 -2.58 10.58 -0.60
CA LYS A 54 -2.63 12.04 -0.74
C LYS A 54 -3.64 12.38 -1.83
N ALA A 55 -4.78 12.93 -1.44
CA ALA A 55 -5.81 13.42 -2.35
C ALA A 55 -5.98 14.94 -2.23
N VAL A 56 -6.30 15.58 -3.35
CA VAL A 56 -6.55 17.02 -3.45
C VAL A 56 -7.81 17.25 -4.28
N ALA A 57 -8.72 18.07 -3.76
CA ALA A 57 -9.86 18.57 -4.52
C ALA A 57 -9.49 19.91 -5.17
N LEU A 58 -9.82 20.07 -6.45
CA LEU A 58 -9.38 21.19 -7.27
C LEU A 58 -10.59 21.88 -7.92
N ASP A 59 -10.55 23.21 -8.01
CA ASP A 59 -11.53 23.99 -8.76
C ASP A 59 -11.25 23.96 -10.28
N LYS A 60 -12.07 24.65 -11.07
CA LYS A 60 -11.93 24.72 -12.53
C LYS A 60 -10.65 25.44 -12.99
N GLU A 61 -10.00 26.20 -12.10
CA GLU A 61 -8.71 26.86 -12.32
C GLU A 61 -7.53 26.03 -11.78
N ASN A 62 -7.76 24.77 -11.39
CA ASN A 62 -6.76 23.85 -10.80
C ASN A 62 -6.17 24.34 -9.47
N LYS A 63 -6.92 25.12 -8.69
CA LYS A 63 -6.51 25.56 -7.35
C LYS A 63 -7.11 24.63 -6.28
N PRO A 64 -6.36 24.33 -5.21
CA PRO A 64 -6.87 23.53 -4.09
C PRO A 64 -8.12 24.16 -3.47
N VAL A 65 -9.15 23.35 -3.29
CA VAL A 65 -10.36 23.72 -2.54
C VAL A 65 -10.17 23.30 -1.08
N PRO A 66 -9.89 24.22 -0.15
CA PRO A 66 -9.64 23.87 1.25
C PRO A 66 -10.91 23.31 1.90
N ASN A 67 -10.74 22.35 2.81
CA ASN A 67 -11.83 21.68 3.55
C ASN A 67 -12.89 21.02 2.64
N ALA A 68 -12.56 20.72 1.39
CA ALA A 68 -13.43 19.94 0.52
C ALA A 68 -13.70 18.57 1.14
N VAL A 69 -14.96 18.16 1.14
CA VAL A 69 -15.36 16.83 1.58
C VAL A 69 -15.03 15.82 0.48
N VAL A 70 -14.19 14.85 0.81
CA VAL A 70 -13.88 13.71 -0.07
C VAL A 70 -14.41 12.46 0.60
N LEU A 71 -15.28 11.73 -0.11
CA LEU A 71 -15.82 10.45 0.32
C LEU A 71 -14.97 9.34 -0.28
N TRP A 72 -14.69 8.32 0.52
CA TRP A 72 -13.83 7.20 0.16
C TRP A 72 -14.62 5.90 0.25
N VAL A 73 -14.52 5.07 -0.77
CA VAL A 73 -15.15 3.75 -0.81
C VAL A 73 -14.16 2.74 -1.33
N SER A 74 -14.04 1.61 -0.64
CA SER A 74 -13.33 0.43 -1.13
C SER A 74 -14.34 -0.53 -1.75
N SER A 75 -14.07 -1.03 -2.95
CA SER A 75 -14.91 -2.05 -3.59
C SER A 75 -14.84 -3.40 -2.86
N ASN A 76 -13.77 -3.65 -2.09
CA ASN A 76 -13.60 -4.84 -1.29
C ASN A 76 -12.91 -4.53 0.06
N PRO A 77 -13.70 -4.15 1.09
CA PRO A 77 -13.17 -3.84 2.44
C PRO A 77 -12.48 -5.02 3.15
N ALA A 78 -12.78 -6.26 2.75
CA ALA A 78 -12.12 -7.45 3.29
C ALA A 78 -10.69 -7.64 2.76
N VAL A 79 -10.33 -6.95 1.67
CA VAL A 79 -8.96 -6.90 1.12
C VAL A 79 -8.27 -5.62 1.57
N VAL A 80 -8.92 -4.47 1.36
CA VAL A 80 -8.40 -3.15 1.77
C VAL A 80 -9.50 -2.34 2.41
N GLU A 81 -9.34 -1.99 3.68
CA GLU A 81 -10.17 -1.00 4.35
C GLU A 81 -9.65 0.40 4.04
N VAL A 82 -10.55 1.38 3.83
CA VAL A 82 -10.19 2.79 3.66
C VAL A 82 -10.93 3.64 4.69
N SER A 83 -10.20 4.47 5.43
CA SER A 83 -10.80 5.41 6.37
C SER A 83 -11.37 6.64 5.66
N ASN A 84 -12.16 7.45 6.39
CA ASN A 84 -12.67 8.74 5.92
C ASN A 84 -11.58 9.79 5.61
N THR A 85 -10.32 9.53 5.97
CA THR A 85 -9.17 10.40 5.68
C THR A 85 -8.27 9.84 4.57
N GLY A 86 -8.64 8.71 3.94
CA GLY A 86 -7.86 8.09 2.87
C GLY A 86 -6.70 7.21 3.34
N LEU A 87 -6.67 6.84 4.64
CA LEU A 87 -5.76 5.80 5.12
C LEU A 87 -6.25 4.43 4.68
N LEU A 88 -5.48 3.75 3.84
CA LEU A 88 -5.69 2.36 3.44
C LEU A 88 -5.08 1.42 4.47
N THR A 89 -5.74 0.30 4.77
CA THR A 89 -5.22 -0.77 5.62
C THR A 89 -5.47 -2.13 4.97
N ALA A 90 -4.41 -2.90 4.75
CA ALA A 90 -4.48 -4.26 4.23
C ALA A 90 -5.14 -5.22 5.23
N LYS A 91 -6.15 -5.97 4.77
CA LYS A 91 -6.91 -6.95 5.57
C LYS A 91 -6.81 -8.38 5.03
N GLY A 92 -6.48 -8.55 3.76
CA GLY A 92 -6.27 -9.85 3.15
C GLY A 92 -5.84 -9.72 1.70
N SER A 93 -5.34 -10.81 1.12
CA SER A 93 -4.88 -10.86 -0.26
C SER A 93 -6.03 -10.67 -1.26
N GLY A 94 -5.73 -10.02 -2.39
CA GLY A 94 -6.67 -9.77 -3.47
C GLY A 94 -6.55 -8.36 -4.05
N ASN A 95 -7.56 -7.97 -4.84
CA ASN A 95 -7.64 -6.65 -5.46
C ASN A 95 -8.82 -5.86 -4.90
N SER A 96 -8.65 -4.55 -4.75
CA SER A 96 -9.72 -3.60 -4.42
C SER A 96 -9.56 -2.32 -5.22
N VAL A 97 -10.67 -1.73 -5.62
CA VAL A 97 -10.74 -0.42 -6.26
C VAL A 97 -11.16 0.59 -5.19
N ILE A 98 -10.33 1.60 -4.97
CA ILE A 98 -10.64 2.71 -4.07
C ILE A 98 -11.19 3.87 -4.90
N THR A 99 -12.44 4.24 -4.63
CA THR A 99 -13.15 5.33 -5.31
C THR A 99 -13.26 6.53 -4.39
N LEU A 100 -12.85 7.69 -4.91
CA LEU A 100 -13.00 8.98 -4.28
C LEU A 100 -14.12 9.75 -4.98
N THR A 101 -15.01 10.38 -4.23
CA THR A 101 -16.04 11.29 -4.76
C THR A 101 -16.15 12.55 -3.94
N SER A 102 -16.67 13.62 -4.53
CA SER A 102 -16.97 14.87 -3.83
C SER A 102 -18.48 15.16 -3.91
N PRO A 103 -19.18 15.38 -2.78
CA PRO A 103 -20.63 15.66 -2.78
C PRO A 103 -20.99 16.85 -3.67
N ASN A 104 -22.19 16.81 -4.27
CA ASN A 104 -22.75 17.89 -5.11
C ASN A 104 -21.91 18.23 -6.36
N THR A 105 -21.10 17.28 -6.82
CA THR A 105 -20.26 17.37 -8.03
C THR A 105 -20.19 16.01 -8.72
N ASP A 106 -19.81 16.00 -9.99
CA ASP A 106 -19.52 14.76 -10.74
C ASP A 106 -18.05 14.32 -10.60
N ALA A 107 -17.27 15.00 -9.75
CA ALA A 107 -15.86 14.72 -9.56
C ALA A 107 -15.67 13.34 -8.92
N ASN A 108 -14.94 12.48 -9.63
CA ASN A 108 -14.53 11.17 -9.14
C ASN A 108 -13.05 10.90 -9.44
N PHE A 109 -12.44 10.03 -8.65
CA PHE A 109 -11.09 9.51 -8.90
C PHE A 109 -11.01 8.06 -8.44
N VAL A 110 -10.23 7.25 -9.14
CA VAL A 110 -10.10 5.82 -8.86
C VAL A 110 -8.62 5.46 -8.66
N ILE A 111 -8.38 4.63 -7.64
CA ILE A 111 -7.08 4.04 -7.33
C ILE A 111 -7.23 2.52 -7.33
N GLN A 112 -6.34 1.83 -8.02
CA GLN A 112 -6.24 0.37 -7.96
C GLN A 112 -5.35 -0.01 -6.77
N CYS A 113 -5.81 -0.92 -5.92
CA CYS A 113 -5.02 -1.43 -4.82
C CYS A 113 -4.96 -2.95 -4.88
N LYS A 114 -3.75 -3.49 -4.92
CA LYS A 114 -3.46 -4.91 -4.85
C LYS A 114 -2.84 -5.23 -3.49
N VAL A 115 -3.34 -6.26 -2.83
CA VAL A 115 -2.76 -6.78 -1.60
C VAL A 115 -2.22 -8.17 -1.87
N SER A 116 -0.95 -8.39 -1.55
CA SER A 116 -0.23 -9.63 -1.84
C SER A 116 0.53 -10.09 -0.60
N ILE A 117 -0.16 -10.86 0.25
CA ILE A 117 0.41 -11.37 1.51
C ILE A 117 0.90 -12.81 1.28
N LEU A 118 2.21 -13.00 1.34
CA LEU A 118 2.81 -14.33 1.32
C LEU A 118 2.82 -14.91 2.74
N ALA A 119 2.37 -16.16 2.89
CA ALA A 119 2.30 -16.82 4.19
C ALA A 119 3.24 -18.02 4.31
N ALA A 120 3.29 -18.90 3.30
CA ALA A 120 4.03 -20.16 3.40
C ALA A 120 4.59 -20.63 2.05
N ILE A 121 5.61 -21.47 2.12
CA ILE A 121 6.05 -22.32 1.01
C ILE A 121 6.00 -23.76 1.51
N LYS A 122 5.29 -24.64 0.81
CA LYS A 122 5.28 -26.08 1.06
C LYS A 122 6.13 -26.77 0.02
N VAL A 123 7.06 -27.62 0.45
CA VAL A 123 7.85 -28.47 -0.44
C VAL A 123 7.29 -29.88 -0.36
N GLU A 124 6.99 -30.47 -1.52
CA GLU A 124 6.44 -31.81 -1.63
C GLU A 124 7.36 -32.69 -2.49
N PRO A 125 7.58 -33.96 -2.10
CA PRO A 125 7.19 -34.55 -0.81
C PRO A 125 8.02 -33.98 0.36
N GLU A 126 7.45 -33.92 1.57
CA GLU A 126 8.15 -33.43 2.79
C GLU A 126 9.28 -34.37 3.22
N HIS A 127 9.13 -35.67 2.93
CA HIS A 127 10.13 -36.70 3.14
C HIS A 127 10.24 -37.58 1.89
N LEU A 128 11.47 -37.82 1.44
CA LEU A 128 11.75 -38.64 0.28
C LEU A 128 12.93 -39.56 0.55
N GLU A 129 12.79 -40.83 0.18
CA GLU A 129 13.91 -41.76 0.16
C GLU A 129 14.29 -42.06 -1.29
N LEU A 130 15.58 -41.97 -1.60
CA LEU A 130 16.15 -42.28 -2.92
C LEU A 130 17.34 -43.23 -2.77
N LYS A 131 17.66 -43.97 -3.83
CA LYS A 131 18.94 -44.67 -3.98
C LYS A 131 19.94 -43.79 -4.71
N VAL A 132 21.24 -44.06 -4.51
CA VAL A 132 22.31 -43.38 -5.24
C VAL A 132 22.06 -43.43 -6.75
N GLY A 133 22.11 -42.27 -7.40
CA GLY A 133 21.87 -42.09 -8.83
C GLY A 133 20.42 -41.80 -9.22
N GLU A 134 19.45 -41.99 -8.32
CA GLU A 134 18.06 -41.63 -8.59
C GLU A 134 17.87 -40.11 -8.61
N LYS A 135 16.85 -39.69 -9.37
CA LYS A 135 16.45 -38.29 -9.52
C LYS A 135 14.99 -38.12 -9.14
N HIS A 136 14.66 -36.93 -8.68
CA HIS A 136 13.28 -36.55 -8.39
C HIS A 136 13.10 -35.05 -8.67
N GLU A 137 11.90 -34.65 -9.08
CA GLU A 137 11.54 -33.24 -9.21
C GLU A 137 10.80 -32.83 -7.94
N MET A 138 11.33 -31.85 -7.21
CA MET A 138 10.67 -31.34 -6.01
C MET A 138 9.63 -30.30 -6.38
N GLU A 139 8.43 -30.39 -5.81
CA GLU A 139 7.40 -29.38 -6.01
C GLU A 139 7.43 -28.36 -4.87
N ALA A 140 7.33 -27.07 -5.20
CA ALA A 140 7.14 -26.00 -4.22
C ALA A 140 5.81 -25.27 -4.46
N LYS A 141 4.94 -25.25 -3.46
CA LYS A 141 3.67 -24.52 -3.45
C LYS A 141 3.78 -23.29 -2.58
N VAL A 142 3.79 -22.11 -3.18
CA VAL A 142 3.75 -20.83 -2.45
C VAL A 142 2.31 -20.46 -2.16
N LEU A 143 2.01 -20.09 -0.92
CA LEU A 143 0.66 -19.92 -0.42
C LEU A 143 0.46 -18.55 0.24
N ASN A 144 -0.73 -17.99 0.05
CA ASN A 144 -1.20 -16.79 0.76
C ASN A 144 -1.73 -17.14 2.16
N GLU A 145 -2.19 -16.14 2.90
CA GLU A 145 -2.73 -16.31 4.26
C GLU A 145 -4.02 -17.13 4.33
N ARG A 146 -4.66 -17.39 3.19
CA ARG A 146 -5.87 -18.22 3.03
C ARG A 146 -5.56 -19.64 2.57
N ASN A 147 -4.27 -20.02 2.49
CA ASN A 147 -3.80 -21.29 1.90
C ASN A 147 -4.15 -21.46 0.42
N GLU A 148 -4.37 -20.36 -0.31
CA GLU A 148 -4.56 -20.38 -1.75
C GLU A 148 -3.21 -20.18 -2.46
N PRO A 149 -3.04 -20.69 -3.70
CA PRO A 149 -1.83 -20.45 -4.48
C PRO A 149 -1.49 -18.96 -4.58
N PHE A 150 -0.25 -18.62 -4.28
CA PHE A 150 0.29 -17.29 -4.46
C PHE A 150 1.11 -17.28 -5.75
N GLU A 151 0.49 -16.81 -6.82
CA GLU A 151 1.01 -16.92 -8.20
C GLU A 151 2.21 -15.99 -8.46
N ASP A 152 2.87 -16.20 -9.60
CA ASP A 152 3.98 -15.39 -10.14
C ASP A 152 5.22 -15.29 -9.23
N GLN A 153 5.45 -16.31 -8.38
CA GLN A 153 6.64 -16.34 -7.54
C GLN A 153 7.77 -17.11 -8.18
N VAL A 154 8.95 -16.51 -8.13
CA VAL A 154 10.21 -17.22 -8.41
C VAL A 154 10.61 -17.96 -7.14
N VAL A 155 10.81 -19.27 -7.25
CA VAL A 155 11.29 -20.12 -6.17
C VAL A 155 12.79 -20.39 -6.38
N GLY A 156 13.59 -20.12 -5.36
CA GLY A 156 15.00 -20.51 -5.30
C GLY A 156 15.19 -21.77 -4.46
N TRP A 157 16.06 -22.66 -4.91
CA TRP A 157 16.33 -23.95 -4.27
C TRP A 157 17.73 -24.01 -3.68
N ALA A 158 17.89 -24.77 -2.60
CA ALA A 158 19.19 -25.06 -1.99
C ALA A 158 19.17 -26.41 -1.27
N SER A 159 20.30 -27.12 -1.32
CA SER A 159 20.55 -28.30 -0.48
C SER A 159 21.38 -27.92 0.74
N SER A 160 21.13 -28.58 1.87
CA SER A 160 22.04 -28.48 3.03
C SER A 160 23.38 -29.19 2.80
N ASP A 161 23.43 -30.15 1.88
CA ASP A 161 24.65 -30.86 1.48
C ASP A 161 24.56 -31.37 0.03
N ASP A 162 25.11 -30.58 -0.91
CA ASP A 162 25.15 -30.91 -2.34
C ASP A 162 25.95 -32.18 -2.67
N LYS A 163 26.76 -32.70 -1.74
CA LYS A 163 27.46 -33.98 -1.95
C LYS A 163 26.58 -35.19 -1.65
N VAL A 164 25.53 -35.02 -0.86
CA VAL A 164 24.53 -36.06 -0.56
C VAL A 164 23.39 -35.97 -1.56
N VAL A 165 22.80 -34.78 -1.71
CA VAL A 165 21.74 -34.50 -2.69
C VAL A 165 22.01 -33.15 -3.34
N PHE A 166 22.25 -33.15 -4.64
CA PHE A 166 22.35 -31.92 -5.44
C PHE A 166 20.95 -31.50 -5.88
N VAL A 167 20.67 -30.19 -5.89
CA VAL A 167 19.43 -29.61 -6.44
C VAL A 167 19.78 -28.52 -7.45
N ASP A 168 19.11 -28.52 -8.60
CA ASP A 168 19.25 -27.44 -9.60
C ASP A 168 18.26 -26.28 -9.37
N ASP A 169 18.38 -25.21 -10.17
CA ASP A 169 17.53 -24.02 -10.07
C ASP A 169 16.05 -24.28 -10.39
N LEU A 170 15.73 -25.43 -11.00
CA LEU A 170 14.37 -25.85 -11.31
C LEU A 170 13.77 -26.76 -10.24
N GLY A 171 14.54 -27.14 -9.22
CA GLY A 171 14.11 -28.05 -8.16
C GLY A 171 14.30 -29.53 -8.48
N ASN A 172 15.04 -29.87 -9.55
CA ASN A 172 15.39 -31.25 -9.81
C ASN A 172 16.55 -31.68 -8.91
N ILE A 173 16.32 -32.74 -8.14
CA ILE A 173 17.32 -33.31 -7.25
C ILE A 173 17.98 -34.56 -7.84
N THR A 174 19.24 -34.77 -7.49
CA THR A 174 19.99 -36.01 -7.79
C THR A 174 20.63 -36.54 -6.52
N ALA A 175 20.38 -37.81 -6.21
CA ALA A 175 20.99 -38.51 -5.08
C ALA A 175 22.42 -38.93 -5.42
N ILE A 176 23.41 -38.50 -4.62
CA ILE A 176 24.84 -38.68 -4.94
C ILE A 176 25.53 -39.65 -3.99
N THR A 177 25.50 -39.41 -2.68
CA THR A 177 26.08 -40.31 -1.68
C THR A 177 25.08 -40.67 -0.58
N PRO A 178 25.17 -41.87 0.03
CA PRO A 178 24.32 -42.21 1.17
C PRO A 178 24.43 -41.19 2.31
N GLY A 179 23.30 -40.79 2.86
CA GLY A 179 23.22 -39.73 3.86
C GLY A 179 21.84 -39.08 3.90
N GLU A 180 21.73 -37.97 4.60
CA GLU A 180 20.52 -37.17 4.67
C GLU A 180 20.84 -35.71 4.33
N ALA A 181 20.00 -35.08 3.50
CA ALA A 181 20.10 -33.66 3.19
C ALA A 181 18.71 -33.02 3.26
N THR A 182 18.66 -31.76 3.68
CA THR A 182 17.44 -30.94 3.63
C THR A 182 17.45 -30.11 2.35
N ILE A 183 16.40 -30.24 1.54
CA ILE A 183 16.12 -29.37 0.41
C ILE A 183 15.26 -28.22 0.89
N THR A 184 15.68 -26.99 0.59
CA THR A 184 14.99 -25.76 0.99
C THR A 184 14.54 -25.00 -0.25
N ALA A 185 13.25 -24.65 -0.29
CA ALA A 185 12.67 -23.72 -1.26
C ALA A 185 12.50 -22.34 -0.61
N THR A 186 12.84 -21.27 -1.31
CA THR A 186 12.76 -19.88 -0.84
C THR A 186 12.11 -19.01 -1.91
N THR A 187 11.51 -17.89 -1.53
CA THR A 187 11.08 -16.88 -2.51
C THR A 187 11.37 -15.46 -2.02
N PRO A 188 11.92 -14.58 -2.87
CA PRO A 188 12.15 -13.19 -2.51
C PRO A 188 10.83 -12.42 -2.54
N SER A 189 10.14 -12.37 -1.41
CA SER A 189 9.00 -11.47 -1.25
C SER A 189 9.49 -10.05 -0.93
N LYS A 190 8.94 -9.04 -1.64
CA LYS A 190 9.17 -7.61 -1.35
C LYS A 190 8.62 -7.28 0.05
N GLY A 191 9.50 -7.33 1.05
CA GLY A 191 9.20 -6.85 2.41
C GLY A 191 8.73 -7.91 3.41
N LEU A 192 8.70 -9.20 3.06
CA LEU A 192 8.48 -10.27 4.02
C LEU A 192 9.78 -11.00 4.36
N SER A 193 9.95 -11.26 5.66
CA SER A 193 11.04 -12.06 6.22
C SER A 193 11.03 -13.44 5.59
N HIS A 194 12.13 -13.81 4.92
CA HIS A 194 12.47 -15.12 4.34
C HIS A 194 11.49 -16.26 4.68
N THR A 195 10.39 -16.37 3.94
CA THR A 195 9.55 -17.57 3.99
C THR A 195 10.26 -18.66 3.21
N TYR A 196 10.39 -19.83 3.83
CA TYR A 196 11.00 -21.00 3.20
C TYR A 196 10.16 -22.24 3.48
N GLY A 197 10.21 -23.18 2.55
CA GLY A 197 9.71 -24.54 2.70
C GLY A 197 10.87 -25.52 2.74
N LYS A 198 10.69 -26.67 3.39
CA LYS A 198 11.74 -27.67 3.54
C LYS A 198 11.20 -29.07 3.25
N ALA A 199 12.06 -29.91 2.71
CA ALA A 199 11.87 -31.35 2.61
C ALA A 199 13.17 -32.07 3.02
N THR A 200 13.03 -33.25 3.60
CA THR A 200 14.16 -34.10 3.98
C THR A 200 14.31 -35.22 2.96
N VAL A 201 15.52 -35.38 2.42
CA VAL A 201 15.84 -36.44 1.46
C VAL A 201 16.88 -37.37 2.09
N THR A 202 16.54 -38.65 2.20
CA THR A 202 17.43 -39.71 2.68
C THR A 202 17.92 -40.55 1.51
N VAL A 203 19.24 -40.59 1.30
CA VAL A 203 19.88 -41.39 0.26
C VAL A 203 20.37 -42.72 0.83
N LYS A 204 19.91 -43.82 0.23
CA LYS A 204 20.33 -45.19 0.53
C LYS A 204 21.26 -45.72 -0.55
N LYS A 205 21.97 -46.80 -0.24
CA LYS A 205 22.81 -47.52 -1.20
C LYS A 205 21.99 -48.13 -2.34
#